data_AF-A0A2G9H7Q6-F1
#
_entry.id   AF-A0A2G9H7Q6-F1
#
_cell.length_a   1.000
_cell.length_b   1.000
_cell.length_c   1.000
_cell.angle_alpha   90.00
_cell.angle_beta   90.00
_cell.angle_gamma   90.00
#
_symmetry.space_group_name_H-M   'P 1'
#
loop_
_entity.id
_entity.type
_entity.pdbx_description
1 polymer ?
#
loop_
_entity_poly.entity_id
_entity_poly.type
_entity_poly.pdbx_seq_one_letter_code
_entity_poly.pdbx_strand_id
1 'polypeptide(L)' 'MKDSVLMLASFEKTADHLFNASVNGRVDKIEGVSECIIMGIPMQIGTGMLKIRQSVQPVELPYGPDPIIC' A
#
# COMPACT_ATOMS: atom_id res chain seq x y z
N MET A 1 1.41 -20.94 -1.68
CA MET A 1 1.43 -19.95 -2.76
C MET A 1 0.04 -19.98 -3.35
N LYS A 2 -0.88 -19.18 -2.79
CA LYS A 2 -2.31 -19.27 -3.13
C LYS A 2 -2.54 -18.45 -4.39
N ASP A 3 -3.25 -19.02 -5.34
CA ASP A 3 -3.52 -18.40 -6.64
C ASP A 3 -4.40 -17.16 -6.45
N SER A 4 -3.76 -15.98 -6.42
CA SER A 4 -4.43 -14.68 -6.48
C SER A 4 -5.24 -14.60 -7.77
N VAL A 5 -6.49 -14.18 -7.65
CA VAL A 5 -7.43 -14.08 -8.78
C VAL A 5 -6.95 -12.99 -9.71
N LEU A 6 -6.53 -11.84 -9.16
CA LEU A 6 -6.02 -10.72 -9.95
C LEU A 6 -4.71 -11.10 -10.66
N MET A 7 -3.83 -11.84 -9.98
CA MET A 7 -2.61 -12.33 -10.60
C MET A 7 -2.91 -13.27 -11.77
N LEU A 8 -3.77 -14.27 -11.58
CA LEU A 8 -4.16 -15.19 -12.67
C LEU A 8 -4.83 -14.45 -13.84
N ALA A 9 -5.80 -13.57 -13.53
CA ALA A 9 -6.55 -12.83 -14.53
C ALA A 9 -5.67 -11.84 -15.33
N SER A 10 -4.55 -11.38 -14.76
CA SER A 10 -3.60 -10.47 -15.43
C SER A 10 -2.71 -11.13 -16.47
N PHE A 11 -2.63 -12.46 -16.48
CA PHE A 11 -1.82 -13.20 -17.44
C PHE A 11 -2.64 -13.65 -18.65
N GLU A 12 -3.59 -14.57 -18.45
CA GLU A 12 -4.42 -15.15 -19.51
C GLU A 12 -5.81 -15.48 -18.99
N LYS A 13 -6.78 -15.73 -19.88
CA LYS A 13 -8.16 -16.15 -19.53
C LYS A 13 -8.84 -15.25 -18.47
N THR A 14 -8.65 -13.93 -18.61
CA THR A 14 -9.10 -12.91 -17.66
C THR A 14 -10.57 -13.05 -17.24
N ALA A 15 -11.48 -13.19 -18.21
CA ALA A 15 -12.91 -13.31 -17.94
C ALA A 15 -13.22 -14.57 -17.13
N ASP A 16 -12.66 -15.72 -17.51
CA ASP A 16 -12.91 -17.00 -16.83
C ASP A 16 -12.47 -16.93 -15.37
N HIS A 17 -11.30 -16.36 -15.08
CA HIS A 17 -10.81 -16.23 -13.71
C HIS A 17 -11.69 -15.31 -12.86
N LEU A 18 -12.12 -14.16 -13.40
CA LEU A 18 -12.97 -13.22 -12.68
C LEU A 18 -14.38 -13.76 -12.44
N PHE A 19 -15.02 -14.35 -13.46
CA PHE A 19 -16.36 -14.93 -13.31
C PHE A 19 -16.36 -16.10 -12.32
N ASN A 20 -15.42 -17.04 -12.46
CA ASN A 20 -15.31 -18.15 -11.52
C ASN A 20 -15.04 -17.69 -10.09
N ALA A 21 -14.19 -16.68 -9.89
CA ALA A 21 -13.95 -16.12 -8.56
C ALA A 21 -15.21 -15.49 -7.96
N SER A 22 -15.98 -14.74 -8.77
CA SER A 22 -17.22 -14.08 -8.32
C SER A 22 -18.30 -15.08 -7.91
N VAL A 23 -18.53 -16.12 -8.72
CA VAL A 23 -19.53 -17.17 -8.44
C VAL A 23 -19.17 -17.96 -7.18
N ASN A 24 -17.88 -18.20 -6.94
CA ASN A 24 -17.40 -18.89 -5.75
C ASN A 24 -17.20 -17.95 -4.54
N GLY A 25 -17.51 -16.66 -4.66
CA GLY A 25 -17.34 -15.68 -3.58
C GLY A 25 -15.91 -15.60 -3.04
N ARG A 26 -14.90 -15.77 -3.90
CA ARG A 26 -13.50 -15.73 -3.45
C ARG A 26 -13.11 -14.34 -2.99
N VAL A 27 -12.38 -14.30 -1.87
CA VAL A 27 -11.77 -13.07 -1.34
C VAL A 27 -10.28 -13.14 -1.60
N ASP A 28 -9.78 -12.17 -2.36
CA ASP A 28 -8.36 -12.07 -2.67
C ASP A 28 -7.65 -11.21 -1.64
N LYS A 29 -6.48 -11.67 -1.18
CA LYS A 29 -5.64 -10.92 -0.25
C LYS A 29 -4.55 -10.24 -1.07
N ILE A 30 -4.61 -8.91 -1.14
CA ILE A 30 -3.68 -8.09 -1.92
C ILE A 30 -2.29 -8.05 -1.23
N GLU A 31 -1.53 -9.14 -1.35
CA GLU A 31 -0.23 -9.31 -0.67
C GLU A 31 0.92 -9.54 -1.68
N GLY A 32 0.61 -10.07 -2.85
CA GLY A 32 1.52 -10.33 -3.95
C GLY A 32 1.87 -9.08 -4.75
N VAL A 33 2.93 -9.18 -5.54
CA VAL A 33 3.50 -8.06 -6.30
C VAL A 33 2.52 -7.56 -7.38
N SER A 34 1.98 -8.45 -8.20
CA SER A 34 1.11 -8.08 -9.34
C SER A 34 -0.15 -7.33 -8.88
N GLU A 35 -0.84 -7.87 -7.88
CA GLU A 35 -2.05 -7.27 -7.32
C GLU A 35 -1.79 -5.97 -6.57
N CYS A 36 -0.66 -5.84 -5.86
CA CYS A 36 -0.26 -4.56 -5.27
C CYS A 36 -0.07 -3.48 -6.34
N ILE A 37 0.57 -3.82 -7.46
CA ILE A 37 0.77 -2.90 -8.60
C ILE A 37 -0.56 -2.50 -9.23
N ILE A 38 -1.45 -3.46 -9.49
CA ILE A 38 -2.78 -3.21 -10.06
C ILE A 38 -3.60 -2.28 -9.16
N MET A 39 -3.54 -2.48 -7.84
CA MET A 39 -4.26 -1.68 -6.85
C MET A 39 -3.58 -0.34 -6.52
N GLY A 40 -2.38 -0.08 -7.04
CA GLY A 40 -1.62 1.14 -6.76
C GLY A 40 -1.12 1.26 -5.33
N ILE A 41 -0.96 0.14 -4.61
CA ILE A 41 -0.44 0.13 -3.23
C ILE A 41 1.03 -0.33 -3.20
N PRO A 42 1.86 0.17 -2.27
CA PRO A 42 3.25 -0.26 -2.15
C PRO A 42 3.36 -1.76 -1.79
N MET A 43 4.09 -2.52 -2.62
CA MET A 43 4.35 -3.94 -2.39
C MET A 43 5.23 -4.17 -1.15
N GLN A 44 4.97 -5.26 -0.41
CA GLN A 44 5.66 -5.58 0.84
C GLN A 44 7.02 -6.28 0.64
N ILE A 45 7.76 -5.89 -0.41
CA ILE A 45 9.11 -6.38 -0.72
C ILE A 45 10.04 -5.20 -1.03
N GLY A 46 11.36 -5.41 -0.90
CA GLY A 46 12.34 -4.34 -1.10
C GLY A 46 12.14 -3.19 -0.10
N THR A 47 12.00 -1.96 -0.60
CA THR A 47 11.81 -0.76 0.23
C THR A 47 10.46 -0.75 0.98
N GLY A 48 9.44 -1.41 0.45
CA GLY A 48 8.11 -1.48 1.09
C GLY A 48 8.02 -2.44 2.28
N MET A 49 9.06 -3.25 2.51
CA MET A 49 9.12 -4.18 3.65
C MET A 49 9.37 -3.48 5.00
N LEU A 50 9.88 -2.23 4.97
CA LEU A 50 10.23 -1.47 6.17
C LEU A 50 9.43 -0.17 6.22
N LYS A 51 9.02 0.22 7.42
CA LYS A 51 8.43 1.55 7.67
C LYS A 51 9.47 2.44 8.33
N ILE A 52 9.70 3.62 7.77
CA ILE A 52 10.61 4.60 8.32
C ILE A 52 9.87 5.38 9.42
N ARG A 53 10.48 5.48 10.59
CA ARG A 53 10.02 6.37 11.66
C ARG A 53 11.00 7.52 11.79
N GLN A 54 10.52 8.74 11.60
CA GLN A 54 11.32 9.93 11.88
C GLN A 54 11.32 10.20 13.39
N SER A 55 12.51 10.15 14.00
CA SER A 55 12.70 10.63 15.36
C SER A 55 12.97 12.13 15.30
N VAL A 56 11.96 12.94 15.63
CA VAL A 56 12.09 14.39 15.70
C VAL A 56 12.35 14.76 17.15
N GLN A 57 13.51 15.37 17.42
CA GLN A 57 13.74 16.03 18.70
C GLN A 57 12.85 17.28 18.75
N PRO A 58 12.09 17.53 19.83
CA PRO A 58 11.38 18.78 19.98
C PRO A 58 12.37 19.93 19.86
N VAL A 59 12.18 20.79 18.84
CA VAL A 59 12.97 22.01 18.71
C VAL A 59 12.36 23.01 19.68
N GLU A 60 13.09 23.35 20.75
CA GLU A 60 12.76 24.50 21.57
C GLU A 60 12.99 25.76 20.72
N LEU A 61 11.90 26.37 20.25
CA LEU A 61 11.98 27.67 19.59
C LEU A 61 12.23 28.73 20.67
N PRO A 62 13.29 29.55 20.58
CA PRO A 62 13.43 30.71 21.44
C PRO A 62 12.36 31.73 21.00
N TYR A 63 11.17 31.62 21.59
CA TYR A 63 10.19 32.68 21.52
C TYR A 63 10.78 33.88 22.28
N GLY A 64 11.33 34.83 21.52
CA GLY A 64 11.62 36.16 22.04
C GLY A 64 10.30 36.85 22.44
N PRO A 65 10.35 37.86 23.32
CA PRO A 65 9.16 38.63 23.66
C PRO A 65 8.52 39.20 22.40
N ASP A 66 7.19 39.24 22.37
CA ASP A 66 6.44 39.85 21.27
C ASP A 66 7.01 41.26 21.00
N PRO A 67 7.29 41.62 19.74
CA PRO A 67 7.80 42.94 19.42
C PRO A 67 6.81 43.96 19.97
N ILE A 68 7.29 44.82 20.87
CA ILE A 68 6.54 45.97 21.35
C ILE A 68 6.37 46.88 20.15
N ILE A 69 5.21 46.80 19.49
CA ILE A 69 4.79 47.77 18.50
C ILE A 69 4.44 49.03 19.30
N CYS A 70 5.38 49.98 19.30
CA CYS A 70 5.14 51.36 19.74
C CYS A 70 4.14 52.07 18.82
#